data_AF-A0A1F5BU74-F1
#
_entry.id   AF-A0A1F5BU74-F1
#
_cell.length_a   1.000
_cell.length_b   1.000
_cell.length_c   1.000
_cell.angle_alpha   90.00
_cell.angle_beta   90.00
_cell.angle_gamma   90.00
#
_symmetry.space_group_name_H-M   'P 1'
#
loop_
_entity.id
_entity.type
_entity.pdbx_description
1 polymer ?
#
loop_
_entity_poly.entity_id
_entity_poly.type
_entity_poly.pdbx_seq_one_letter_code
_entity_poly.pdbx_strand_id
1 'polypeptide(L)'
;MKRVLAAGGVFLTLAFLFWLAFVHYTENYQKGIQWNLLTGELSIDAKEGLRVTPPWVLVSRVDTRPVRVCITTAGRAFNCRLIQFVPEAWHEFVAVEGFRYWWWANRISFNFGYTEEYRGMKDLLRGYAYGVKQYSFVKTLKEYQEGE
;
A
#
# COMPACT_ATOMS: atom_id res chain seq x y z
N MET A 1 10.28 39.17 23.79
CA MET A 1 10.68 37.74 23.69
C MET A 1 9.53 36.75 23.84
N LYS A 2 8.75 36.73 24.95
CA LYS A 2 7.68 35.73 25.16
C LYS A 2 6.63 35.64 24.02
N ARG A 3 6.21 36.77 23.45
CA ARG A 3 5.25 36.81 22.33
C ARG A 3 5.83 36.23 21.02
N VAL A 4 7.12 36.44 20.76
CA VAL A 4 7.82 35.91 19.58
C VAL A 4 7.99 34.40 19.70
N LEU A 5 8.34 33.90 20.90
CA LEU A 5 8.41 32.47 21.18
C LEU A 5 7.04 31.79 21.05
N ALA A 6 5.98 32.41 21.57
CA ALA A 6 4.62 31.89 21.44
C ALA A 6 4.16 31.86 19.97
N ALA A 7 4.42 32.92 19.19
CA ALA A 7 4.10 32.96 17.76
C ALA A 7 4.85 31.89 16.96
N GLY A 8 6.15 31.69 17.26
CA GLY A 8 6.95 30.63 16.65
C GLY A 8 6.42 29.23 16.96
N GLY A 9 6.00 28.99 18.21
CA GLY A 9 5.37 27.73 18.61
C GLY A 9 4.08 27.46 17.84
N VAL A 10 3.18 28.44 17.75
CA VAL A 10 1.92 28.31 17.00
C VAL A 10 2.18 28.01 15.51
N PHE A 11 3.15 28.70 14.90
CA PHE A 11 3.51 28.47 13.51
C PHE A 11 4.02 27.05 13.27
N LEU A 12 4.90 26.53 14.13
CA LEU A 12 5.40 25.16 14.03
C LEU A 12 4.28 24.12 14.21
N THR A 13 3.36 24.35 15.16
CA THR A 13 2.21 23.46 15.34
C THR A 13 1.30 23.45 14.12
N LEU A 14 1.01 24.61 13.54
CA LEU A 14 0.20 24.70 12.32
C LEU A 14 0.90 24.05 11.12
N ALA A 15 2.20 24.25 10.96
CA ALA A 15 2.98 23.60 9.91
C ALA A 15 2.99 22.08 10.07
N PHE A 16 3.11 21.59 11.30
CA PHE A 16 3.05 20.15 11.60
C PHE A 16 1.66 19.56 11.34
N LEU A 17 0.59 20.25 11.74
CA LEU A 17 -0.79 19.83 11.44
C LEU A 17 -1.07 19.85 9.94
N PHE A 18 -0.58 20.85 9.21
CA PHE A 18 -0.67 20.90 7.77
C PHE A 18 0.05 19.71 7.13
N TRP A 19 1.29 19.45 7.55
CA TRP A 19 2.05 18.31 7.06
C TRP A 19 1.30 17.00 7.34
N LEU A 20 0.80 16.78 8.57
CA LEU A 20 0.04 15.59 8.98
C LEU A 20 -1.31 15.41 8.28
N ALA A 21 -2.00 16.48 7.89
CA ALA A 21 -3.31 16.38 7.26
C ALA A 21 -3.21 16.30 5.74
N PHE A 22 -2.28 17.03 5.14
CA PHE A 22 -2.29 17.28 3.69
C PHE A 22 -1.18 16.55 2.93
N VAL A 23 -0.07 16.19 3.56
CA VAL A 23 1.13 15.72 2.81
C VAL A 23 1.33 14.21 2.88
N HIS A 24 1.16 13.47 1.79
CA HIS A 24 1.54 12.05 1.76
C HIS A 24 2.78 11.83 0.86
N TYR A 25 3.45 10.70 1.05
CA TYR A 25 4.64 10.33 0.30
C TYR A 25 4.53 8.90 -0.22
N THR A 26 4.80 8.73 -1.51
CA THR A 26 4.77 7.44 -2.21
C THR A 26 6.17 7.15 -2.74
N GLU A 27 6.71 5.96 -2.43
CA GLU A 27 8.04 5.53 -2.88
C GLU A 27 8.03 5.06 -4.33
N ASN A 28 9.21 4.99 -4.96
CA ASN A 28 9.37 4.63 -6.38
C ASN A 28 8.81 3.25 -6.75
N TYR A 29 8.75 2.34 -5.77
CA TYR A 29 8.31 0.96 -5.93
C TYR A 29 6.90 0.72 -5.36
N GLN A 30 6.19 1.80 -5.01
CA GLN A 30 4.84 1.75 -4.50
C GLN A 30 3.91 2.55 -5.42
N LYS A 31 2.65 2.16 -5.46
CA LYS A 31 1.59 2.97 -6.08
C LYS A 31 0.52 3.27 -5.03
N GLY A 32 0.17 4.54 -4.91
CA GLY A 32 -0.91 4.99 -4.04
C GLY A 32 -2.24 4.96 -4.78
N ILE A 33 -3.19 4.19 -4.28
CA ILE A 33 -4.59 4.22 -4.71
C ILE A 33 -5.30 5.24 -3.83
N GLN A 34 -5.87 6.27 -4.43
CA GLN A 34 -6.57 7.34 -3.76
C GLN A 34 -8.08 7.12 -3.80
N TRP A 35 -8.76 7.45 -2.70
CA TRP A 35 -10.20 7.50 -2.61
C TRP A 35 -10.63 8.82 -1.99
N ASN A 36 -11.38 9.61 -2.76
CA ASN A 36 -11.99 10.83 -2.26
C ASN A 36 -13.30 10.48 -1.55
N LEU A 37 -13.35 10.68 -0.23
CA LEU A 37 -14.55 10.36 0.57
C LEU A 37 -15.76 11.24 0.25
N LEU A 38 -15.53 12.46 -0.27
CA LEU A 38 -16.62 13.38 -0.57
C LEU A 38 -17.25 13.08 -1.92
N THR A 39 -16.44 12.80 -2.94
CA THR A 39 -16.94 12.54 -4.30
C THR A 39 -17.16 11.05 -4.58
N GLY A 40 -16.56 10.17 -3.77
CA GLY A 40 -16.50 8.73 -4.03
C GLY A 40 -15.49 8.36 -5.13
N GLU A 41 -14.80 9.34 -5.72
CA GLU A 41 -13.90 9.11 -6.85
C GLU A 41 -12.65 8.35 -6.40
N LEU A 42 -12.31 7.32 -7.18
CA LEU A 42 -11.09 6.55 -7.02
C LEU A 42 -10.08 6.98 -8.09
N SER A 43 -8.83 7.16 -7.71
CA SER A 43 -7.75 7.48 -8.65
C SER A 43 -6.44 6.82 -8.21
N ILE A 44 -5.41 6.87 -9.07
CA ILE A 44 -4.07 6.34 -8.77
C ILE A 44 -3.04 7.46 -8.82
N ASP A 45 -1.97 7.31 -8.04
CA ASP A 45 -0.84 8.23 -8.07
C ASP A 45 -0.13 8.22 -9.44
N ALA A 46 -0.29 9.33 -10.18
CA ALA A 46 0.36 9.52 -11.48
C ALA A 46 1.90 9.63 -11.42
N LYS A 47 2.48 10.00 -10.27
CA LYS A 47 3.91 10.29 -10.06
C LYS A 47 4.28 9.94 -8.62
N GLU A 48 5.50 9.47 -8.43
CA GLU A 48 6.05 9.13 -7.13
C GLU A 48 6.56 10.38 -6.39
N GLY A 49 6.81 10.25 -5.10
CA GLY A 49 7.32 11.32 -4.25
C GLY A 49 6.26 11.97 -3.36
N LEU A 50 6.52 13.23 -2.99
CA LEU A 50 5.73 13.97 -2.01
C LEU A 50 4.57 14.68 -2.70
N ARG A 51 3.37 14.49 -2.15
CA ARG A 51 2.12 14.99 -2.73
C ARG A 51 1.25 15.65 -1.67
N VAL A 52 0.57 16.71 -2.09
CA VAL A 52 -0.41 17.40 -1.28
C VAL A 52 -1.80 16.93 -1.70
N THR A 53 -2.48 16.24 -0.79
CA THR A 53 -3.86 15.77 -0.96
C THR A 53 -4.73 16.34 0.15
N PRO A 54 -6.00 16.67 -0.13
CA PRO A 54 -6.93 17.06 0.92
C PRO A 54 -7.08 15.97 1.99
N PRO A 55 -7.44 16.33 3.23
CA PRO A 55 -7.55 15.38 4.33
C PRO A 55 -8.71 14.39 4.19
N TRP A 56 -9.68 14.63 3.30
CA TRP A 56 -10.75 13.67 2.98
C TRP A 56 -10.37 12.70 1.85
N VAL A 57 -9.14 12.79 1.32
CA VAL A 57 -8.62 11.83 0.36
C VAL A 57 -7.78 10.80 1.09
N LEU A 58 -8.23 9.55 1.01
CA LEU A 58 -7.58 8.40 1.60
C LEU A 58 -6.65 7.78 0.56
N VAL A 59 -5.37 7.58 0.89
CA VAL A 59 -4.38 7.00 -0.01
C VAL A 59 -3.90 5.66 0.53
N SER A 60 -4.15 4.54 -0.15
CA SER A 60 -3.61 3.23 0.20
C SER A 60 -2.40 2.90 -0.67
N ARG A 61 -1.25 2.66 -0.04
CA ARG A 61 0.00 2.32 -0.75
C ARG A 61 0.10 0.82 -0.96
N VAL A 62 0.34 0.41 -2.20
CA VAL A 62 0.56 -0.97 -2.60
C VAL A 62 1.98 -1.10 -3.15
N ASP A 63 2.73 -2.09 -2.68
CA ASP A 63 4.06 -2.40 -3.20
C ASP A 63 3.95 -3.13 -4.55
N THR A 64 4.66 -2.64 -5.56
CA THR A 64 4.67 -3.21 -6.91
C THR A 64 5.90 -4.08 -7.18
N ARG A 65 6.76 -4.32 -6.18
CA ARG A 65 7.92 -5.20 -6.33
C ARG A 65 7.47 -6.66 -6.43
N PRO A 66 8.20 -7.48 -7.22
CA PRO A 66 8.02 -8.91 -7.18
C PRO A 66 8.25 -9.47 -5.78
N VAL A 67 7.32 -10.29 -5.30
CA VAL A 67 7.41 -10.97 -4.01
C VAL A 67 7.32 -12.47 -4.22
N ARG A 68 8.17 -13.21 -3.51
CA ARG A 68 8.09 -14.68 -3.49
C ARG A 68 7.04 -15.09 -2.46
N VAL A 69 6.01 -15.79 -2.94
CA VAL A 69 4.99 -16.42 -2.09
C VAL A 69 5.11 -17.93 -2.17
N CYS A 70 4.89 -18.60 -1.04
CA CYS A 70 4.93 -20.05 -0.96
C CYS A 70 3.75 -20.51 -0.10
N ILE A 71 3.20 -21.68 -0.42
CA ILE A 71 2.26 -22.37 0.46
C ILE A 71 3.09 -23.07 1.54
N THR A 72 2.88 -22.70 2.80
CA THR A 72 3.51 -23.37 3.94
C THR A 72 2.78 -24.68 4.22
N THR A 73 3.49 -25.79 4.10
CA THR A 73 3.01 -27.17 4.31
C THR A 73 4.13 -27.99 4.98
N ALA A 74 3.82 -29.18 5.49
CA ALA A 74 4.82 -30.08 6.08
C ALA A 74 5.55 -30.97 5.03
N GLY A 75 5.06 -31.03 3.79
CA GLY A 75 5.66 -31.84 2.70
C GLY A 75 6.89 -31.16 2.06
N ARG A 76 7.77 -31.92 1.39
CA ARG A 76 9.00 -31.37 0.76
C ARG A 76 8.78 -30.73 -0.63
N ALA A 77 7.66 -31.05 -1.27
CA ALA A 77 7.27 -30.51 -2.57
C ALA A 77 6.57 -29.15 -2.41
N PHE A 78 7.33 -28.06 -2.35
CA PHE A 78 6.75 -26.72 -2.24
C PHE A 78 6.68 -26.03 -3.59
N ASN A 79 5.44 -25.77 -4.04
CA ASN A 79 5.19 -24.84 -5.13
C ASN A 79 5.32 -23.42 -4.57
N CYS A 80 6.38 -22.70 -4.96
CA CYS A 80 6.52 -21.27 -4.71
C CYS A 80 6.27 -20.51 -6.01
N ARG A 81 5.78 -19.28 -5.92
CA ARG A 81 5.60 -18.39 -7.07
C ARG A 81 6.24 -17.05 -6.79
N LEU A 82 6.96 -16.52 -7.77
CA LEU A 82 7.36 -15.11 -7.79
C LEU A 82 6.22 -14.35 -8.46
N ILE A 83 5.56 -13.47 -7.72
CA ILE A 83 4.39 -12.75 -8.19
C ILE A 83 4.58 -11.25 -8.04
N GLN A 84 3.81 -10.48 -8.80
CA GLN A 84 3.88 -9.03 -8.80
C GLN A 84 2.47 -8.45 -8.90
N PHE A 85 2.20 -7.39 -8.13
CA PHE A 85 0.99 -6.59 -8.30
C PHE A 85 1.10 -5.73 -9.56
N VAL A 86 0.06 -5.77 -10.40
CA VAL A 86 -0.02 -5.00 -11.66
C VAL A 86 -0.84 -3.74 -11.39
N PRO A 87 -0.19 -2.56 -11.26
CA PRO A 87 -0.88 -1.34 -10.88
C PRO A 87 -1.87 -0.85 -11.94
N GLU A 88 -1.75 -1.26 -13.20
CA GLU A 88 -2.68 -0.89 -14.26
C GLU A 88 -4.09 -1.48 -14.02
N ALA A 89 -4.18 -2.62 -13.34
CA ALA A 89 -5.42 -3.32 -13.03
C ALA A 89 -5.97 -2.98 -11.63
N TRP A 90 -5.54 -1.85 -11.04
CA TRP A 90 -5.94 -1.46 -9.69
C TRP A 90 -7.46 -1.32 -9.49
N HIS A 91 -8.20 -0.97 -10.54
CA HIS A 91 -9.67 -0.88 -10.47
C HIS A 91 -10.31 -2.24 -10.17
N GLU A 92 -9.83 -3.31 -10.80
CA GLU A 92 -10.31 -4.67 -10.54
C GLU A 92 -9.96 -5.08 -9.11
N PHE A 93 -8.75 -4.77 -8.65
CA PHE A 93 -8.32 -5.03 -7.29
C PHE A 93 -9.27 -4.38 -6.26
N VAL A 94 -9.55 -3.09 -6.41
CA VAL A 94 -10.46 -2.38 -5.49
C VAL A 94 -11.90 -2.90 -5.59
N ALA A 95 -12.35 -3.34 -6.77
CA ALA A 95 -13.67 -3.92 -6.94
C ALA A 95 -13.85 -5.26 -6.21
N VAL A 96 -12.78 -6.07 -6.13
CA VAL A 96 -12.82 -7.40 -5.50
C VAL A 96 -12.57 -7.32 -3.99
N GLU A 97 -11.52 -6.62 -3.57
CA GLU A 97 -11.11 -6.53 -2.15
C GLU A 97 -11.79 -5.39 -1.39
N GLY A 98 -12.37 -4.44 -2.12
CA GLY A 98 -12.80 -3.16 -1.59
C GLY A 98 -11.62 -2.23 -1.32
N PHE A 99 -11.93 -1.02 -0.86
CA PHE A 99 -10.91 -0.06 -0.44
C PHE A 99 -10.77 -0.08 1.08
N ARG A 100 -9.60 -0.48 1.58
CA ARG A 100 -9.25 -0.39 3.01
C ARG A 100 -8.14 0.62 3.23
N TYR A 101 -8.44 1.68 3.97
CA TYR A 101 -7.48 2.69 4.36
C TYR A 101 -7.31 2.76 5.86
N TRP A 102 -6.06 2.70 6.29
CA TRP A 102 -5.68 2.92 7.68
C TRP A 102 -4.93 4.25 7.76
N TRP A 103 -5.61 5.29 8.26
CA TRP A 103 -5.09 6.65 8.41
C TRP A 103 -3.71 6.68 9.07
N TRP A 104 -3.59 5.98 10.20
CA TRP A 104 -2.34 5.86 10.92
C TRP A 104 -1.26 5.15 10.12
N ALA A 105 -1.55 4.01 9.50
CA ALA A 105 -0.51 3.24 8.81
C ALA A 105 0.04 3.92 7.54
N ASN A 106 -0.66 4.87 6.91
CA ASN A 106 -0.09 5.65 5.81
C ASN A 106 0.82 6.81 6.25
N ARG A 107 0.76 7.20 7.53
CA ARG A 107 1.45 8.39 8.07
C ARG A 107 2.50 8.02 9.12
N ILE A 108 2.17 7.03 9.94
CA ILE A 108 2.91 6.51 11.07
C ILE A 108 2.70 4.98 11.08
N SER A 109 3.46 4.28 10.25
CA SER A 109 3.38 2.81 10.16
C SER A 109 4.15 2.17 11.30
N PHE A 110 3.45 1.76 12.36
CA PHE A 110 4.01 0.84 13.34
C PHE A 110 3.50 -0.57 13.08
N ASN A 111 4.41 -1.51 12.78
CA ASN A 111 4.11 -2.93 12.69
C ASN A 111 4.77 -3.64 13.88
N PHE A 112 3.98 -4.02 14.89
CA PHE A 112 4.45 -4.71 16.09
C PHE A 112 4.23 -6.24 16.03
N GLY A 113 3.62 -6.76 14.95
CA GLY A 113 2.98 -8.08 15.00
C GLY A 113 3.56 -9.15 14.09
N TYR A 114 4.18 -8.80 12.96
CA TYR A 114 4.60 -9.80 11.96
C TYR A 114 5.74 -9.25 11.09
N THR A 115 6.86 -9.96 10.97
CA THR A 115 8.03 -9.51 10.18
C THR A 115 7.77 -9.44 8.68
N GLU A 116 6.71 -10.10 8.20
CA GLU A 116 6.42 -10.28 6.78
C GLU A 116 5.59 -9.17 6.14
N GLU A 117 5.10 -8.12 6.83
CA GLU A 117 4.19 -7.19 6.13
C GLU A 117 3.87 -5.81 6.69
N TYR A 118 3.86 -4.85 5.77
CA TYR A 118 2.86 -3.81 5.75
C TYR A 118 1.50 -4.43 5.29
N ARG A 119 0.60 -4.73 6.25
CA ARG A 119 -0.85 -4.94 6.08
C ARG A 119 -1.40 -6.16 5.30
N GLY A 120 -0.77 -7.34 5.23
CA GLY A 120 -1.46 -8.49 4.58
C GLY A 120 -1.28 -8.59 3.07
N MET A 121 -0.52 -7.70 2.42
CA MET A 121 -0.47 -7.64 0.95
C MET A 121 0.19 -8.87 0.30
N LYS A 122 1.35 -9.33 0.78
CA LYS A 122 1.99 -10.59 0.35
C LYS A 122 1.07 -11.79 0.59
N ASP A 123 0.35 -11.85 1.70
CA ASP A 123 -0.59 -12.94 2.02
C ASP A 123 -1.84 -12.90 1.14
N LEU A 124 -2.37 -11.70 0.86
CA LEU A 124 -3.45 -11.47 -0.09
C LEU A 124 -3.01 -11.87 -1.50
N LEU A 125 -1.84 -11.40 -1.93
CA LEU A 125 -1.27 -11.74 -3.23
C LEU A 125 -0.99 -13.24 -3.33
N ARG A 126 -0.56 -13.90 -2.24
CA ARG A 126 -0.45 -15.36 -2.16
C ARG A 126 -1.81 -16.03 -2.41
N GLY A 127 -2.87 -15.56 -1.75
CA GLY A 127 -4.22 -16.08 -1.97
C GLY A 127 -4.64 -16.03 -3.43
N TYR A 128 -4.45 -14.88 -4.08
CA TYR A 128 -4.78 -14.73 -5.50
C TYR A 128 -3.85 -15.49 -6.45
N ALA A 129 -2.57 -15.62 -6.10
CA ALA A 129 -1.61 -16.34 -6.91
C ALA A 129 -1.93 -17.83 -7.03
N TYR A 130 -2.50 -18.44 -5.99
CA TYR A 130 -2.91 -19.86 -5.99
C TYR A 130 -4.42 -20.06 -6.17
N GLY A 131 -5.18 -18.98 -6.37
CA GLY A 131 -6.61 -19.04 -6.62
C GLY A 131 -6.93 -19.70 -7.96
N VAL A 132 -8.10 -20.36 -8.04
CA VAL A 132 -8.59 -20.95 -9.30
C VAL A 132 -8.86 -19.85 -10.34
N LYS A 133 -9.49 -18.74 -9.90
CA LYS A 133 -9.71 -17.57 -10.74
C LYS A 133 -8.46 -16.70 -10.75
N GLN A 134 -7.95 -16.45 -11.95
CA GLN A 134 -6.86 -15.51 -12.18
C GLN A 134 -7.43 -14.10 -12.34
N TYR A 135 -6.74 -13.12 -11.76
CA TYR A 135 -7.12 -11.71 -11.80
C TYR A 135 -6.01 -10.89 -12.46
N SER A 136 -6.36 -9.83 -13.17
CA SER A 136 -5.38 -9.05 -13.94
C SER A 136 -4.44 -8.22 -13.06
N PHE A 137 -4.82 -7.97 -11.80
CA PHE A 137 -4.00 -7.25 -10.82
C PHE A 137 -2.89 -8.10 -10.17
N VAL A 138 -2.82 -9.41 -10.44
CA VAL A 138 -1.73 -10.28 -10.00
C VAL A 138 -1.09 -10.95 -11.21
N LYS A 139 0.22 -10.78 -11.35
CA LYS A 139 1.00 -11.44 -12.39
C LYS A 139 2.00 -12.42 -11.78
N THR A 140 1.93 -13.68 -12.20
CA THR A 140 2.98 -14.67 -11.90
C THR A 140 4.14 -14.49 -12.87
N LEU A 141 5.32 -14.19 -12.33
CA LEU A 141 6.55 -14.00 -13.10
C LEU A 141 7.34 -15.30 -13.25
N LYS A 142 7.41 -16.10 -12.18
CA LYS A 142 8.07 -17.40 -12.18
C LYS A 142 7.33 -18.36 -11.26
N GLU A 143 7.14 -19.60 -11.72
CA GLU A 143 6.77 -20.72 -10.85
C GLU A 143 8.02 -21.53 -10.53
N TYR A 144 8.25 -21.82 -9.26
CA TYR A 144 9.36 -22.67 -8.82
C TYR A 144 8.84 -24.10 -8.72
N GLN A 145 9.47 -25.01 -9.45
CA GLN A 145 9.22 -26.44 -9.34
C GLN A 145 10.29 -27.09 -8.46
N GLU A 146 9.95 -28.26 -7.90
CA GLU A 146 10.86 -29.03 -7.07
C GLU A 146 12.07 -29.47 -7.92
N GLY A 147 13.27 -28.95 -7.59
CA GLY A 147 14.53 -29.28 -8.28
C GLY A 147 15.19 -28.14 -9.07
N GLU A 148 14.57 -26.96 -9.14
CA GLU A 148 15.19 -25.70 -9.66
C GLU A 148 15.68 -24.76 -8.54
#